data_AF-A0A6N9VL28-F1
#
_entry.id   AF-A0A6N9VL28-F1
#
_cell.length_a   1.000
_cell.length_b   1.000
_cell.length_c   1.000
_cell.angle_alpha   90.00
_cell.angle_beta   90.00
_cell.angle_gamma   90.00
#
_symmetry.space_group_name_H-M   'P 1'
#
loop_
_entity.id
_entity.type
_entity.pdbx_description
1 polymer ?
#
loop_
_entity_poly.entity_id
_entity_poly.type
_entity_poly.pdbx_seq_one_letter_code
_entity_poly.pdbx_strand_id
1 'polypeptide(L)' 'RFGVPQEHVATGTGSVGVAQQLLQATSGPGDEVIYAWRSFEAYPIITQISGAKSVQVPLTSGEVHDLDAMAAAITDR' A
#
# COMPACT_ATOMS: atom_id res chain seq x y z
N ARG A 1 -18.84 -13.33 13.18
CA ARG A 1 -17.57 -14.03 12.84
C ARG A 1 -16.37 -13.09 12.74
N PHE A 2 -16.52 -11.79 12.49
CA PHE A 2 -15.39 -10.83 12.52
C PHE A 2 -15.62 -9.57 13.40
N GLY A 3 -16.78 -9.46 14.08
CA GLY A 3 -17.06 -8.34 14.97
C GLY A 3 -17.24 -6.98 14.27
N VAL A 4 -17.43 -6.96 12.95
CA VAL A 4 -17.61 -5.75 12.14
C VAL A 4 -18.98 -5.74 11.44
N PRO A 5 -19.54 -4.55 11.12
CA PRO A 5 -20.74 -4.42 10.30
C PRO A 5 -20.57 -5.06 8.91
N GLN A 6 -21.67 -5.49 8.31
CA GLN A 6 -21.64 -6.19 7.01
C GLN A 6 -21.16 -5.27 5.89
N GLU A 7 -21.53 -4.00 5.96
CA GLU A 7 -21.14 -2.94 5.04
C GLU A 7 -19.62 -2.65 5.03
N HIS A 8 -18.87 -3.11 6.03
CA HIS A 8 -17.41 -3.02 6.07
C HIS A 8 -16.72 -4.19 5.35
N VAL A 9 -17.49 -5.14 4.79
CA VAL A 9 -16.94 -6.31 4.09
C VAL A 9 -17.06 -6.11 2.58
N ALA A 10 -15.92 -5.94 1.93
CA ALA A 10 -15.80 -5.93 0.47
C ALA A 10 -15.11 -7.21 -0.03
N THR A 11 -15.55 -7.72 -1.18
CA THR A 11 -14.96 -8.89 -1.84
C THR A 11 -14.23 -8.48 -3.12
N GLY A 12 -13.11 -9.14 -3.42
CA GLY A 12 -12.37 -8.95 -4.67
C GLY A 12 -11.85 -10.27 -5.24
N THR A 13 -11.33 -10.24 -6.46
CA THR A 13 -10.76 -11.40 -7.17
C THR A 13 -9.37 -11.76 -6.62
N GLY A 14 -9.34 -12.27 -5.38
CA GLY A 14 -8.11 -12.52 -4.63
C GLY A 14 -7.56 -11.27 -3.92
N SER A 15 -6.56 -11.46 -3.06
CA SER A 15 -5.99 -10.39 -2.23
C SER A 15 -5.39 -9.24 -3.05
N VAL A 16 -4.76 -9.54 -4.19
CA VAL A 16 -4.24 -8.52 -5.12
C VAL A 16 -5.36 -7.64 -5.68
N GLY A 17 -6.49 -8.23 -6.05
CA GLY A 17 -7.66 -7.48 -6.54
C GLY A 17 -8.22 -6.54 -5.47
N VAL A 18 -8.29 -7.00 -4.22
CA VAL A 18 -8.71 -6.14 -3.09
C VAL A 18 -7.71 -5.02 -2.82
N ALA A 19 -6.40 -5.31 -2.85
CA ALA A 19 -5.35 -4.29 -2.67
C ALA A 19 -5.38 -3.22 -3.78
N GLN A 20 -5.60 -3.63 -5.03
CA GLN A 20 -5.77 -2.70 -6.14
C GLN A 20 -7.01 -1.82 -5.96
N GLN A 21 -8.15 -2.40 -5.58
CA GLN A 21 -9.37 -1.63 -5.29
C GLN A 21 -9.14 -0.59 -4.19
N LEU A 22 -8.39 -0.94 -3.14
CA LEU A 22 -8.03 -0.01 -2.07
C LEU A 22 -7.20 1.16 -2.61
N LEU A 23 -6.13 0.88 -3.35
CA LEU A 23 -5.27 1.93 -3.92
C LEU A 23 -6.01 2.83 -4.90
N GLN A 24 -6.88 2.29 -5.76
CA GLN A 24 -7.68 3.11 -6.66
C GLN A 24 -8.74 3.94 -5.92
N ALA A 25 -9.17 3.53 -4.72
CA ALA A 25 -10.10 4.30 -3.90
C ALA A 25 -9.42 5.41 -3.09
N THR A 26 -8.13 5.26 -2.77
CA THR A 26 -7.42 6.15 -1.83
C THR A 26 -6.27 6.94 -2.43
N SER A 27 -5.87 6.66 -3.68
CA SER A 27 -4.70 7.29 -4.30
C SER A 27 -4.88 7.47 -5.81
N GLY A 28 -4.22 8.50 -6.35
CA GLY A 28 -4.21 8.82 -7.77
C GLY A 28 -2.99 9.67 -8.18
N PRO A 29 -3.05 10.30 -9.37
CA PRO A 29 -2.00 11.21 -9.83
C PRO A 29 -1.74 12.34 -8.83
N GLY A 30 -0.49 12.44 -8.38
CA GLY A 30 -0.06 13.43 -7.38
C GLY A 30 0.16 12.85 -5.99
N ASP A 31 -0.45 11.71 -5.68
CA ASP A 31 -0.31 11.03 -4.40
C ASP A 31 0.90 10.10 -4.36
N GLU A 32 1.34 9.77 -3.15
CA GLU A 32 2.44 8.85 -2.88
C GLU A 32 1.95 7.63 -2.10
N VAL A 33 2.40 6.43 -2.49
CA VAL A 33 2.14 5.19 -1.77
C VAL A 33 3.45 4.63 -1.24
N ILE A 34 3.57 4.63 0.10
CA ILE A 34 4.76 4.21 0.83
C ILE A 34 4.65 2.73 1.22
N TYR A 35 5.70 1.96 0.96
CA TYR A 35 5.81 0.59 1.46
C TYR A 35 7.28 0.14 1.57
N ALA A 36 7.53 -0.88 2.40
CA ALA A 36 8.84 -1.46 2.56
C ALA A 36 9.30 -2.21 1.29
N TRP A 37 10.60 -2.21 1.00
CA TRP A 37 11.18 -2.87 -0.16
C TRP A 37 12.55 -3.49 0.15
N ARG A 38 12.79 -4.77 -0.16
CA ARG A 38 11.93 -5.72 -0.89
C ARG A 38 10.75 -6.22 -0.05
N SER A 39 9.57 -6.30 -0.66
CA SER A 39 8.34 -6.82 -0.06
C SER A 39 7.48 -7.45 -1.15
N PHE A 40 6.16 -7.46 -0.99
CA PHE A 40 5.24 -8.05 -1.96
C PHE A 40 5.38 -7.39 -3.34
N GLU A 41 5.66 -8.21 -4.35
CA GLU A 41 6.02 -7.75 -5.70
C GLU A 41 4.90 -6.99 -6.43
N ALA A 42 3.66 -7.15 -5.98
CA ALA A 42 2.52 -6.46 -6.59
C ALA A 42 2.48 -4.97 -6.24
N TYR A 43 3.01 -4.53 -5.10
CA TYR A 43 2.87 -3.13 -4.64
C TYR A 43 3.34 -2.08 -5.65
N PRO A 44 4.52 -2.21 -6.31
CA PRO A 44 4.92 -1.29 -7.37
C PRO A 44 3.92 -1.26 -8.54
N ILE A 45 3.39 -2.42 -8.93
CA ILE A 45 2.49 -2.57 -10.08
C ILE A 45 1.15 -1.89 -9.81
N ILE A 46 0.51 -2.23 -8.69
CA ILE A 46 -0.82 -1.70 -8.37
C ILE A 46 -0.78 -0.21 -7.98
N THR A 47 0.34 0.28 -7.45
CA THR A 47 0.57 1.72 -7.22
C THR A 47 0.67 2.47 -8.55
N GLN A 48 1.42 1.94 -9.51
CA GLN A 48 1.51 2.56 -10.83
C GLN A 48 0.17 2.53 -11.58
N ILE A 49 -0.61 1.46 -11.43
CA ILE A 49 -1.97 1.37 -12.01
C ILE A 49 -2.90 2.44 -11.46
N SER A 50 -2.80 2.84 -10.18
CA SER A 50 -3.59 3.96 -9.65
C SER A 50 -3.10 5.33 -10.14
N GLY A 51 -1.91 5.40 -10.75
CA GLY A 51 -1.27 6.65 -11.17
C GLY A 51 -0.52 7.37 -10.04
N ALA A 52 -0.48 6.77 -8.84
CA ALA A 52 0.28 7.29 -7.72
C ALA A 52 1.79 6.99 -7.86
N LYS A 53 2.60 7.75 -7.13
CA LYS A 53 4.04 7.56 -7.08
C LYS A 53 4.40 6.50 -6.04
N SER A 54 5.17 5.51 -6.47
CA SER A 54 5.75 4.49 -5.60
C SER A 54 6.90 5.06 -4.76
N VAL A 55 6.78 5.00 -3.43
CA VAL A 55 7.82 5.35 -2.47
C VAL A 55 8.26 4.08 -1.75
N GLN A 56 9.45 3.59 -2.11
CA GLN A 56 10.01 2.35 -1.61
C GLN A 56 11.00 2.64 -0.49
N VAL A 57 10.72 2.12 0.71
CA VAL A 57 11.58 2.28 1.88
C VAL A 57 12.40 1.00 2.08
N PRO A 58 13.75 1.06 2.09
CA PRO A 58 14.58 -0.11 2.32
C PRO A 58 14.22 -0.85 3.62
N LEU A 59 14.38 -2.17 3.63
CA LEU A 59 14.37 -2.94 4.87
C LEU A 59 15.58 -2.58 5.74
N THR A 60 15.43 -2.75 7.05
CA THR A 60 16.57 -2.70 7.98
C THR A 60 17.55 -3.85 7.70
N SER A 61 18.72 -3.83 8.35
CA SER A 61 19.70 -4.93 8.28
C SER A 61 19.15 -6.28 8.78
N GLY A 62 18.07 -6.28 9.56
CA GLY A 62 17.38 -7.47 10.02
C GLY A 62 16.28 -7.97 9.09
N GLU A 63 16.19 -7.45 7.86
CA GLU A 63 15.15 -7.81 6.87
C GLU A 63 13.71 -7.54 7.35
N VAL A 64 13.54 -6.58 8.25
CA VAL A 64 12.23 -6.11 8.73
C VAL A 64 11.94 -4.69 8.25
N HIS A 65 10.66 -4.31 8.29
CA HIS A 65 10.23 -2.95 7.95
C HIS A 65 10.97 -1.91 8.80
N ASP A 66 11.51 -0.89 8.14
CA ASP A 66 12.02 0.30 8.81
C ASP A 66 10.85 1.27 9.04
N LEU A 67 10.15 1.11 10.16
CA LEU A 67 8.95 1.89 10.47
C LEU A 67 9.26 3.38 10.68
N ASP A 68 10.45 3.70 11.19
CA ASP A 68 10.88 5.09 11.39
C ASP A 68 11.14 5.76 10.03
N ALA A 69 11.83 5.09 9.12
CA ALA A 69 12.04 5.60 7.76
C ALA A 69 10.73 5.68 6.96
N MET A 70 9.80 4.73 7.16
CA MET A 70 8.46 4.78 6.57
C MET A 70 7.66 5.99 7.08
N ALA A 71 7.68 6.25 8.39
CA ALA A 71 7.03 7.43 8.96
C ALA A 71 7.67 8.74 8.47
N ALA A 72 9.00 8.79 8.38
CA ALA A 72 9.74 9.94 7.88
C ALA A 72 9.50 10.22 6.38
N ALA A 73 9.06 9.22 5.62
CA ALA A 73 8.71 9.38 4.20
C ALA A 73 7.31 9.97 3.98
N ILE A 74 6.47 10.07 5.02
CA ILE A 74 5.15 10.71 4.93
C ILE A 74 5.34 12.22 4.80
N THR A 75 4.70 12.82 3.79
CA THR A 75 4.75 14.26 3.54
C THR A 75 3.37 14.89 3.67
N ASP A 76 3.27 16.22 3.55
CA ASP A 76 1.98 16.93 3.53
C ASP A 76 1.19 16.73 2.22
N ARG A 77 1.71 15.93 1.29
CA ARG A 77 1.05 15.56 0.03
C ARG A 77 0.21 14.31 0.20
#